data_AF-A0A8T6P2M3-F1
#
_entry.id   AF-A0A8T6P2M3-F1
#
_cell.length_a   1.000
_cell.length_b   1.000
_cell.length_c   1.000
_cell.angle_alpha   90.00
_cell.angle_beta   90.00
_cell.angle_gamma   90.00
#
_symmetry.space_group_name_H-M   'P 1'
#
loop_
_entity.id
_entity.type
_entity.pdbx_description
1 polymer ?
#
loop_
_entity_poly.entity_id
_entity_poly.type
_entity_poly.pdbx_seq_one_letter_code
_entity_poly.pdbx_strand_id
1 'polypeptide(L)'
;MKSFRISVLLLSILALGALIFSPATPVAADESSTEASFDNIEYVYDRFLLFADGVQLRLDGDVAQAEFWQSEIDLWTALDHDTTELQAALDIFVASIPEGQALLDQGLEVMTAEDNGFDETGEVTDLLTARLTLRQAYPLLLGADRSSRDAQYAYRDILLDWRVETFELTGENVSDFNIERLELLLQESLLYADGVALRIPQAEERAEGWEAQIDGYEEQGFDVASLREALAAYEAAIPTTQSDLDAANVILTDPAGYDENGAVVDPLVARDTLREAYPLLQAADRGLRDAKFAYEDALLNWRVENLIEDAE
;
A
#
# COMPACT_ATOMS: atom_id res chain seq x y z
N MET A 1 16.18 33.62 -14.06
CA MET A 1 15.76 32.71 -12.98
C MET A 1 14.28 32.41 -13.17
N LYS A 2 13.95 31.28 -13.80
CA LYS A 2 12.57 30.78 -13.91
C LYS A 2 12.31 29.94 -12.66
N SER A 3 11.33 30.31 -11.83
CA SER A 3 10.97 29.52 -10.66
C SER A 3 10.28 28.24 -11.12
N PHE A 4 10.92 27.09 -10.88
CA PHE A 4 10.28 25.79 -10.96
C PHE A 4 9.39 25.64 -9.72
N ARG A 5 8.07 25.66 -9.91
CA ARG A 5 7.10 25.32 -8.86
C ARG A 5 6.83 23.82 -8.98
N ILE A 6 7.50 23.03 -8.16
CA ILE A 6 7.16 21.62 -7.95
C ILE A 6 5.81 21.61 -7.22
N SER A 7 4.76 21.25 -7.94
CA SER A 7 3.44 21.01 -7.35
C SER A 7 3.42 19.57 -6.86
N VAL A 8 3.59 19.36 -5.56
CA VAL A 8 3.38 18.07 -4.92
C VAL A 8 1.87 17.81 -4.89
N LEU A 9 1.39 16.98 -5.81
CA LEU A 9 0.04 16.42 -5.81
C LEU A 9 0.16 14.97 -5.31
N LEU A 10 0.03 14.79 -4.00
CA LEU A 10 -0.06 13.48 -3.36
C LEU A 10 -1.29 13.49 -2.46
N LEU A 11 -2.46 13.47 -3.10
CA LEU A 11 -3.73 13.20 -2.45
C LEU A 11 -4.63 12.56 -3.50
N SER A 12 -5.03 11.31 -3.26
CA SER A 12 -6.27 10.63 -3.73
C SER A 12 -6.07 9.17 -4.16
N ILE A 13 -5.60 8.26 -3.30
CA ILE A 13 -5.82 6.81 -3.52
C ILE A 13 -6.03 6.11 -2.16
N LEU A 14 -7.20 6.30 -1.54
CA LEU A 14 -7.60 5.53 -0.35
C LEU A 14 -9.07 5.06 -0.39
N ALA A 15 -9.80 5.32 -1.47
CA ALA A 15 -11.23 5.05 -1.57
C ALA A 15 -11.61 3.75 -2.30
N LEU A 16 -10.64 2.97 -2.83
CA LEU A 16 -10.99 1.78 -3.64
C LEU A 16 -11.44 0.58 -2.80
N GLY A 17 -10.97 0.45 -1.56
CA GLY A 17 -11.24 -0.74 -0.75
C GLY A 17 -12.60 -0.79 -0.04
N ALA A 18 -13.42 0.27 -0.10
CA ALA A 18 -14.64 0.39 0.71
C ALA A 18 -15.95 0.31 -0.09
N LEU A 19 -15.92 0.33 -1.42
CA LEU A 19 -17.14 0.42 -2.25
C LEU A 19 -17.61 -0.92 -2.84
N ILE A 20 -16.87 -2.02 -2.67
CA ILE A 20 -17.18 -3.28 -3.37
C ILE A 20 -18.15 -4.19 -2.58
N PHE A 21 -18.33 -4.01 -1.26
CA PHE A 21 -19.09 -4.98 -0.47
C PHE A 21 -19.99 -4.36 0.60
N SER A 22 -21.15 -3.84 0.20
CA SER A 22 -22.32 -3.85 1.08
C SER A 22 -22.86 -5.29 1.14
N PRO A 23 -23.10 -5.88 2.32
CA PRO A 23 -23.73 -7.19 2.42
C PRO A 23 -25.15 -7.09 1.85
N ALA A 24 -25.37 -7.72 0.70
CA ALA A 24 -26.70 -7.84 0.13
C ALA A 24 -27.54 -8.72 1.07
N THR A 25 -28.54 -8.11 1.71
CA THR A 25 -29.67 -8.88 2.24
C THR A 25 -30.29 -9.66 1.07
N PRO A 26 -30.66 -10.95 1.24
CA PRO A 26 -31.29 -11.74 0.19
C PRO A 26 -32.67 -11.14 -0.13
N VAL A 27 -32.68 -10.22 -1.09
CA VAL A 27 -33.87 -9.74 -1.77
C VAL A 27 -34.09 -10.69 -2.94
N ALA A 28 -35.34 -11.13 -3.14
CA ALA A 28 -35.71 -11.99 -4.26
C ALA A 28 -35.10 -11.45 -5.56
N ALA A 29 -34.48 -12.35 -6.34
CA ALA A 29 -33.81 -12.04 -7.60
C ALA A 29 -34.79 -11.32 -8.55
N ASP A 30 -34.74 -10.00 -8.50
CA ASP A 30 -35.34 -9.10 -9.47
C ASP A 30 -34.31 -8.94 -10.59
N GLU A 31 -34.74 -8.95 -11.86
CA GLU A 31 -33.85 -8.78 -13.03
C GLU A 31 -33.09 -7.44 -12.98
N SER A 32 -33.51 -6.50 -12.13
CA SER A 32 -32.78 -5.27 -11.81
C SER A 32 -31.43 -5.47 -11.09
N SER A 33 -31.16 -6.66 -10.55
CA SER A 33 -29.93 -6.94 -9.79
C SER A 33 -28.72 -7.28 -10.67
N THR A 34 -28.91 -7.82 -11.87
CA THR A 34 -27.83 -8.14 -12.81
C THR A 34 -27.25 -6.90 -13.47
N GLU A 35 -28.10 -5.94 -13.86
CA GLU A 35 -27.66 -4.67 -14.47
C GLU A 35 -26.79 -3.86 -13.50
N ALA A 36 -27.19 -3.78 -12.22
CA ALA A 36 -26.38 -3.14 -11.18
C ALA A 36 -25.03 -3.85 -10.90
N SER A 37 -24.92 -5.15 -11.20
CA SER A 37 -23.64 -5.88 -11.07
C SER A 37 -22.69 -5.59 -12.23
N PHE A 38 -23.20 -5.33 -13.45
CA PHE A 38 -22.38 -4.97 -14.60
C PHE A 38 -21.79 -3.57 -14.43
N ASP A 39 -22.62 -2.58 -14.09
CA ASP A 39 -22.20 -1.20 -13.83
C ASP A 39 -21.06 -1.11 -12.80
N ASN A 40 -21.08 -1.96 -11.78
CA ASN A 40 -20.03 -1.99 -10.76
C ASN A 40 -18.70 -2.54 -11.31
N ILE A 41 -18.74 -3.61 -12.11
CA ILE A 41 -17.52 -4.21 -12.67
C ILE A 41 -16.89 -3.30 -13.72
N GLU A 42 -17.70 -2.65 -14.56
CA GLU A 42 -17.23 -1.64 -15.52
C GLU A 42 -16.57 -0.46 -14.78
N TYR A 43 -17.22 0.03 -13.72
CA TYR A 43 -16.64 1.06 -12.86
C TYR A 43 -15.29 0.63 -12.27
N VAL A 44 -15.18 -0.61 -11.78
CA VAL A 44 -13.91 -1.12 -11.23
C VAL A 44 -12.84 -1.22 -12.31
N TYR A 45 -13.19 -1.66 -13.52
CA TYR A 45 -12.28 -1.73 -14.66
C TYR A 45 -11.73 -0.35 -15.03
N ASP A 46 -12.59 0.66 -15.17
CA ASP A 46 -12.18 2.05 -15.39
C ASP A 46 -11.25 2.57 -14.29
N ARG A 47 -11.53 2.22 -13.03
CA ARG A 47 -10.69 2.62 -11.90
C ARG A 47 -9.34 1.94 -11.91
N PHE A 48 -9.24 0.72 -12.42
CA PHE A 48 -7.98 0.01 -12.59
C PHE A 48 -7.14 0.62 -13.71
N LEU A 49 -7.76 0.98 -14.83
CA LEU A 49 -7.07 1.71 -15.90
C LEU A 49 -6.54 3.06 -15.40
N LEU A 50 -7.36 3.82 -14.67
CA LEU A 50 -6.92 5.08 -14.06
C LEU A 50 -5.80 4.87 -13.04
N PHE A 51 -5.85 3.76 -12.27
CA PHE A 51 -4.78 3.41 -11.34
C PHE A 51 -3.48 3.07 -12.09
N ALA A 52 -3.55 2.25 -13.15
CA ALA A 52 -2.43 1.90 -14.01
C ALA A 52 -1.79 3.15 -14.65
N ASP A 53 -2.59 4.09 -15.16
CA ASP A 53 -2.12 5.40 -15.64
C ASP A 53 -1.39 6.18 -14.53
N GLY A 54 -1.93 6.16 -13.31
CA GLY A 54 -1.31 6.79 -12.14
C GLY A 54 0.01 6.13 -11.72
N VAL A 55 0.15 4.82 -11.92
CA VAL A 55 1.41 4.09 -11.72
C VAL A 55 2.41 4.45 -12.83
N GLN A 56 1.99 4.44 -14.11
CA GLN A 56 2.85 4.83 -15.23
C GLN A 56 3.40 6.25 -15.05
N LEU A 57 2.53 7.23 -14.76
CA LEU A 57 2.92 8.62 -14.56
C LEU A 57 3.96 8.76 -13.44
N ARG A 58 3.88 7.90 -12.41
CA ARG A 58 4.83 7.89 -11.31
C ARG A 58 6.15 7.27 -11.71
N LEU A 59 6.15 6.11 -12.37
CA LEU A 59 7.37 5.48 -12.88
C LEU A 59 8.12 6.43 -13.82
N ASP A 60 7.41 7.14 -14.70
CA ASP A 60 7.98 8.19 -15.54
C ASP A 60 8.59 9.33 -14.71
N GLY A 61 7.89 9.76 -13.66
CA GLY A 61 8.38 10.75 -12.70
C GLY A 61 9.60 10.27 -11.91
N ASP A 62 9.67 8.99 -11.59
CA ASP A 62 10.74 8.35 -10.84
C ASP A 62 12.05 8.30 -11.65
N VAL A 63 11.97 8.14 -12.98
CA VAL A 63 13.14 8.29 -13.87
C VAL A 63 13.71 9.70 -13.78
N ALA A 64 12.87 10.73 -13.93
CA ALA A 64 13.30 12.12 -13.80
C ALA A 64 13.84 12.45 -12.40
N GLN A 65 13.23 11.87 -11.36
CA GLN A 65 13.66 12.02 -9.98
C GLN A 65 15.04 11.37 -9.74
N ALA A 66 15.30 10.20 -10.32
CA ALA A 66 16.59 9.53 -10.25
C ALA A 66 17.70 10.33 -10.95
N GLU A 67 17.44 10.90 -12.13
CA GLU A 67 18.39 11.78 -12.82
C GLU A 67 18.72 13.01 -11.98
N PHE A 68 17.70 13.63 -11.35
CA PHE A 68 17.91 14.74 -10.44
C PHE A 68 18.80 14.34 -9.25
N TRP A 69 18.49 13.22 -8.60
CA TRP A 69 19.28 12.73 -7.46
C TRP A 69 20.72 12.36 -7.84
N GLN A 70 20.94 11.74 -9.00
CA GLN A 70 22.29 11.50 -9.51
C GLN A 70 23.05 12.81 -9.66
N SER A 71 22.41 13.86 -10.20
CA SER A 71 23.05 15.17 -10.33
C SER A 71 23.40 15.84 -8.98
N GLU A 72 22.58 15.62 -7.95
CA GLU A 72 22.90 16.05 -6.58
C GLU A 72 24.10 15.26 -6.03
N ILE A 73 24.11 13.93 -6.18
CA ILE A 73 25.22 13.07 -5.74
C ILE A 73 26.52 13.47 -6.43
N ASP A 74 26.50 13.71 -7.74
CA ASP A 74 27.67 14.15 -8.50
C ASP A 74 28.20 15.50 -7.99
N LEU A 75 27.30 16.44 -7.68
CA LEU A 75 27.66 17.73 -7.10
C LEU A 75 28.34 17.57 -5.73
N TRP A 76 27.77 16.76 -4.84
CA TRP A 76 28.34 16.55 -3.50
C TRP A 76 29.67 15.80 -3.56
N THR A 77 29.81 14.85 -4.46
CA THR A 77 31.07 14.16 -4.73
C THR A 77 32.14 15.13 -5.23
N ALA A 78 31.78 16.06 -6.11
CA ALA A 78 32.69 17.11 -6.60
C ALA A 78 33.11 18.10 -5.50
N LEU A 79 32.34 18.20 -4.42
CA LEU A 79 32.65 18.96 -3.21
C LEU A 79 33.44 18.13 -2.16
N ASP A 80 33.92 16.94 -2.53
CA ASP A 80 34.73 16.05 -1.68
C ASP A 80 33.96 15.45 -0.47
N HIS A 81 32.64 15.30 -0.59
CA HIS A 81 31.83 14.55 0.37
C HIS A 81 31.75 13.06 -0.04
N ASP A 82 31.73 12.16 0.95
CA ASP A 82 31.52 10.73 0.72
C ASP A 82 30.05 10.45 0.42
N THR A 83 29.73 10.10 -0.82
CA THR A 83 28.37 9.83 -1.30
C THR A 83 28.10 8.34 -1.56
N THR A 84 28.97 7.45 -1.06
CA THR A 84 28.92 6.02 -1.40
C THR A 84 27.58 5.38 -1.05
N GLU A 85 27.03 5.66 0.14
CA GLU A 85 25.73 5.12 0.56
C GLU A 85 24.55 5.69 -0.24
N LEU A 86 24.61 6.98 -0.59
CA LEU A 86 23.60 7.60 -1.46
C LEU A 86 23.58 6.97 -2.84
N GLN A 87 24.75 6.71 -3.42
CA GLN A 87 24.84 6.08 -4.72
C GLN A 87 24.26 4.66 -4.67
N ALA A 88 24.62 3.88 -3.65
CA ALA A 88 24.07 2.52 -3.47
C ALA A 88 22.54 2.53 -3.32
N ALA A 89 22.00 3.50 -2.57
CA ALA A 89 20.56 3.67 -2.42
C ALA A 89 19.89 4.06 -3.75
N LEU A 90 20.51 4.98 -4.51
CA LEU A 90 20.00 5.41 -5.80
C LEU A 90 20.01 4.26 -6.80
N ASP A 91 21.06 3.44 -6.80
CA ASP A 91 21.17 2.27 -7.68
C ASP A 91 20.03 1.27 -7.42
N ILE A 92 19.67 1.03 -6.14
CA ILE A 92 18.51 0.21 -5.77
C ILE A 92 17.21 0.83 -6.29
N PHE A 93 17.01 2.14 -6.10
CA PHE A 93 15.84 2.85 -6.62
C PHE A 93 15.74 2.75 -8.14
N VAL A 94 16.83 3.01 -8.86
CA VAL A 94 16.90 2.92 -10.33
C VAL A 94 16.60 1.49 -10.81
N ALA A 95 17.05 0.47 -10.09
CA ALA A 95 16.74 -0.92 -10.42
C ALA A 95 15.26 -1.28 -10.19
N SER A 96 14.58 -0.64 -9.23
CA SER A 96 13.17 -0.91 -8.93
C SER A 96 12.20 -0.37 -9.98
N ILE A 97 12.59 0.66 -10.74
CA ILE A 97 11.77 1.28 -11.79
C ILE A 97 11.43 0.27 -12.91
N PRO A 98 12.39 -0.39 -13.59
CA PRO A 98 12.06 -1.36 -14.63
C PRO A 98 11.34 -2.60 -14.09
N GLU A 99 11.54 -2.97 -12.82
CA GLU A 99 10.75 -4.03 -12.18
C GLU A 99 9.29 -3.61 -12.04
N GLY A 100 9.04 -2.38 -11.59
CA GLY A 100 7.70 -1.80 -11.54
C GLY A 100 7.04 -1.72 -12.92
N GLN A 101 7.79 -1.26 -13.93
CA GLN A 101 7.29 -1.22 -15.31
C GLN A 101 6.91 -2.62 -15.81
N ALA A 102 7.74 -3.63 -15.58
CA ALA A 102 7.45 -5.00 -16.01
C ALA A 102 6.16 -5.56 -15.35
N LEU A 103 5.88 -5.21 -14.09
CA LEU A 103 4.65 -5.59 -13.41
C LEU A 103 3.43 -4.83 -13.95
N LEU A 104 3.58 -3.53 -14.24
CA LEU A 104 2.54 -2.71 -14.86
C LEU A 104 2.17 -3.27 -16.24
N ASP A 105 3.16 -3.57 -17.07
CA ASP A 105 2.98 -4.13 -18.40
C ASP A 105 2.25 -5.48 -18.35
N GLN A 106 2.63 -6.38 -17.43
CA GLN A 106 1.93 -7.65 -17.21
C GLN A 106 0.48 -7.45 -16.76
N GLY A 107 0.24 -6.50 -15.85
CA GLY A 107 -1.12 -6.18 -15.39
C GLY A 107 -2.00 -5.67 -16.53
N LEU A 108 -1.46 -4.80 -17.38
CA LEU A 108 -2.15 -4.30 -18.56
C LEU A 108 -2.36 -5.38 -19.62
N GLU A 109 -1.40 -6.28 -19.82
CA GLU A 109 -1.54 -7.42 -20.73
C GLU A 109 -2.72 -8.32 -20.31
N VAL A 110 -2.85 -8.63 -19.02
CA VAL A 110 -4.02 -9.34 -18.49
C VAL A 110 -5.31 -8.57 -18.79
N MET A 111 -5.33 -7.26 -18.51
CA MET A 111 -6.52 -6.43 -18.72
C MET A 111 -6.90 -6.24 -20.18
N THR A 112 -6.00 -6.44 -21.14
CA THR A 112 -6.22 -6.17 -22.57
C THR A 112 -6.22 -7.44 -23.44
N ALA A 113 -6.19 -8.62 -22.81
CA ALA A 113 -6.31 -9.88 -23.51
C ALA A 113 -7.63 -9.98 -24.29
N GLU A 114 -7.62 -10.68 -25.43
CA GLU A 114 -8.80 -10.81 -26.32
C GLU A 114 -10.01 -11.43 -25.60
N ASP A 115 -9.75 -12.34 -24.66
CA ASP A 115 -10.77 -13.01 -23.84
C ASP A 115 -10.77 -12.48 -22.39
N ASN A 116 -10.70 -11.16 -22.20
CA ASN A 116 -10.67 -10.54 -20.86
C ASN A 116 -12.07 -10.36 -20.22
N GLY A 117 -13.15 -10.66 -20.93
CA GLY A 117 -14.54 -10.49 -20.48
C GLY A 117 -15.08 -9.07 -20.59
N PHE A 118 -14.33 -8.16 -21.21
CA PHE A 118 -14.74 -6.80 -21.55
C PHE A 118 -14.71 -6.62 -23.07
N ASP A 119 -15.50 -5.70 -23.61
CA ASP A 119 -15.35 -5.28 -25.00
C ASP A 119 -14.33 -4.15 -25.16
N GLU A 120 -14.16 -3.66 -26.39
CA GLU A 120 -13.24 -2.55 -26.72
C GLU A 120 -13.58 -1.23 -26.02
N THR A 121 -14.81 -1.09 -25.51
CA THR A 121 -15.28 0.09 -24.77
C THR A 121 -15.22 -0.08 -23.26
N GLY A 122 -14.87 -1.28 -22.78
CA GLY A 122 -14.85 -1.61 -21.36
C GLY A 122 -16.20 -2.10 -20.82
N GLU A 123 -17.20 -2.32 -21.67
CA GLU A 123 -18.48 -2.94 -21.26
C GLU A 123 -18.27 -4.43 -21.00
N VAL A 124 -18.96 -4.98 -19.99
CA VAL A 124 -18.79 -6.40 -19.63
C VAL A 124 -19.50 -7.30 -20.65
N THR A 125 -18.72 -8.14 -21.33
CA THR A 125 -19.24 -9.16 -22.27
C THR A 125 -19.42 -10.52 -21.61
N ASP A 126 -18.58 -10.81 -20.61
CA ASP A 126 -18.64 -12.01 -19.78
C ASP A 126 -18.26 -11.63 -18.34
N LEU A 127 -19.25 -11.66 -17.45
CA LEU A 127 -19.09 -11.25 -16.05
C LEU A 127 -18.05 -12.07 -15.29
N LEU A 128 -17.99 -13.37 -15.55
CA LEU A 128 -17.08 -14.28 -14.87
C LEU A 128 -15.65 -13.99 -15.31
N THR A 129 -15.45 -13.94 -16.63
CA THR A 129 -14.15 -13.68 -17.23
C THR A 129 -13.64 -12.27 -16.85
N ALA A 130 -14.51 -11.26 -16.86
CA ALA A 130 -14.20 -9.89 -16.43
C ALA A 130 -13.68 -9.84 -14.98
N ARG A 131 -14.33 -10.55 -14.05
CA ARG A 131 -13.90 -10.62 -12.65
C ARG A 131 -12.55 -11.31 -12.50
N LEU A 132 -12.32 -12.41 -13.22
CA LEU A 132 -11.03 -13.12 -13.20
C LEU A 132 -9.89 -12.24 -13.74
N THR A 133 -10.13 -11.50 -14.82
CA THR A 133 -9.20 -10.53 -15.38
C THR A 133 -8.80 -9.48 -14.34
N LEU A 134 -9.78 -8.80 -13.72
CA LEU A 134 -9.52 -7.78 -12.71
C LEU A 134 -8.73 -8.35 -11.52
N ARG A 135 -9.09 -9.56 -11.08
CA ARG A 135 -8.40 -10.25 -9.99
C ARG A 135 -6.93 -10.53 -10.30
N GLN A 136 -6.64 -11.00 -11.50
CA GLN A 136 -5.27 -11.31 -11.93
C GLN A 136 -4.44 -10.03 -12.13
N ALA A 137 -5.04 -8.97 -12.67
CA ALA A 137 -4.37 -7.70 -12.90
C ALA A 137 -4.05 -6.95 -11.61
N TYR A 138 -4.94 -6.96 -10.62
CA TYR A 138 -4.80 -6.17 -9.39
C TYR A 138 -3.45 -6.32 -8.66
N PRO A 139 -2.99 -7.53 -8.29
CA PRO A 139 -1.73 -7.69 -7.56
C PRO A 139 -0.52 -7.27 -8.39
N LEU A 140 -0.58 -7.36 -9.72
CA LEU A 140 0.47 -6.90 -10.62
C LEU A 140 0.56 -5.36 -10.60
N LEU A 141 -0.57 -4.68 -10.77
CA LEU A 141 -0.63 -3.22 -10.72
C LEU A 141 -0.23 -2.68 -9.33
N LEU A 142 -0.67 -3.35 -8.26
CA LEU A 142 -0.29 -3.00 -6.89
C LEU A 142 1.20 -3.24 -6.64
N GLY A 143 1.74 -4.35 -7.16
CA GLY A 143 3.17 -4.65 -7.11
C GLY A 143 3.99 -3.58 -7.83
N ALA A 144 3.53 -3.12 -8.99
CA ALA A 144 4.15 -2.03 -9.74
C ALA A 144 4.15 -0.70 -8.96
N ASP A 145 3.05 -0.36 -8.28
CA ASP A 145 2.99 0.83 -7.40
C ASP A 145 3.98 0.71 -6.23
N ARG A 146 4.06 -0.47 -5.61
CA ARG A 146 4.87 -0.72 -4.42
C ARG A 146 6.37 -0.74 -4.73
N SER A 147 6.80 -1.37 -5.82
CA SER A 147 8.23 -1.57 -6.13
C SER A 147 9.01 -0.25 -6.14
N SER A 148 8.48 0.77 -6.84
CA SER A 148 9.13 2.07 -6.92
C SER A 148 8.96 2.89 -5.64
N ARG A 149 7.78 2.87 -5.00
CA ARG A 149 7.54 3.63 -3.77
C ARG A 149 8.44 3.21 -2.62
N ASP A 150 8.55 1.90 -2.39
CA ASP A 150 9.34 1.38 -1.28
C ASP A 150 10.81 1.74 -1.44
N ALA A 151 11.34 1.64 -2.67
CA ALA A 151 12.71 2.05 -2.97
C ALA A 151 12.91 3.57 -2.91
N GLN A 152 11.91 4.37 -3.34
CA GLN A 152 11.92 5.82 -3.19
C GLN A 152 11.96 6.24 -1.72
N TYR A 153 11.17 5.60 -0.85
CA TYR A 153 11.21 5.88 0.59
C TYR A 153 12.56 5.50 1.18
N ALA A 154 13.09 4.33 0.84
CA ALA A 154 14.42 3.90 1.28
C ALA A 154 15.53 4.88 0.87
N TYR A 155 15.50 5.38 -0.38
CA TYR A 155 16.46 6.40 -0.83
C TYR A 155 16.31 7.70 -0.02
N ARG A 156 15.08 8.17 0.21
CA ARG A 156 14.84 9.42 0.94
C ARG A 156 15.32 9.32 2.38
N ASP A 157 15.18 8.16 3.01
CA ASP A 157 15.69 7.92 4.37
C ASP A 157 17.23 8.02 4.38
N ILE A 158 17.91 7.32 3.46
CA ILE A 158 19.38 7.38 3.34
C ILE A 158 19.86 8.80 2.99
N LEU A 159 19.11 9.55 2.17
CA LEU A 159 19.41 10.95 1.86
C LEU A 159 19.32 11.83 3.10
N LEU A 160 18.31 11.65 3.94
CA LEU A 160 18.20 12.38 5.20
C LEU A 160 19.36 12.02 6.13
N ASP A 161 19.68 10.73 6.22
CA ASP A 161 20.77 10.23 7.07
C ASP A 161 22.11 10.85 6.70
N TRP A 162 22.45 10.77 5.42
CA TRP A 162 23.67 11.33 4.87
C TRP A 162 23.76 12.85 5.07
N ARG A 163 22.65 13.58 4.89
CA ARG A 163 22.62 15.04 5.08
C ARG A 163 22.90 15.39 6.54
N VAL A 164 22.31 14.68 7.47
CA VAL A 164 22.56 14.89 8.90
C VAL A 164 24.04 14.67 9.20
N GLU A 165 24.61 13.53 8.80
CA GLU A 165 26.02 13.20 9.08
C GLU A 165 26.99 14.18 8.41
N THR A 166 26.68 14.63 7.19
CA THR A 166 27.54 15.53 6.44
C THR A 166 27.48 16.98 6.95
N PHE A 167 26.29 17.48 7.30
CA PHE A 167 26.09 18.90 7.64
C PHE A 167 26.07 19.21 9.15
N GLU A 168 25.83 18.23 10.03
CA GLU A 168 26.05 18.46 11.47
C GLU A 168 27.54 18.72 11.78
N LEU A 169 28.45 18.20 10.95
CA LEU A 169 29.88 18.46 11.07
C LEU A 169 30.28 19.91 10.74
N THR A 170 29.44 20.68 10.05
CA THR A 170 29.78 22.05 9.60
C THR A 170 29.23 23.15 10.50
N GLY A 171 28.33 22.84 11.44
CA GLY A 171 27.81 23.79 12.44
C GLY A 171 26.93 24.92 11.88
N GLU A 172 26.49 24.83 10.63
CA GLU A 172 25.50 25.75 10.04
C GLU A 172 24.06 25.26 10.31
N ASN A 173 23.13 26.22 10.44
CA ASN A 173 21.68 26.19 10.77
C ASN A 173 20.76 25.07 10.22
N VAL A 174 21.28 23.96 9.72
CA VAL A 174 20.53 22.76 9.34
C VAL A 174 19.92 22.07 10.57
N SER A 175 20.41 22.36 11.79
CA SER A 175 19.91 21.78 13.04
C SER A 175 18.42 22.04 13.29
N ASP A 176 17.96 23.28 13.11
CA ASP A 176 16.61 23.66 13.57
C ASP A 176 15.52 23.05 12.68
N PHE A 177 15.74 23.01 11.36
CA PHE A 177 14.81 22.38 10.42
C PHE A 177 14.76 20.85 10.62
N ASN A 178 15.88 20.22 10.94
CA ASN A 178 15.93 18.78 11.20
C ASN A 178 15.26 18.43 12.53
N ILE A 179 15.42 19.26 13.57
CA ILE A 179 14.77 19.07 14.87
C ILE A 179 13.25 19.11 14.72
N GLU A 180 12.68 20.18 14.16
CA GLU A 180 11.23 20.31 13.98
C GLU A 180 10.66 19.15 13.14
N ARG A 181 11.41 18.68 12.14
CA ARG A 181 11.01 17.52 11.33
C ARG A 181 11.00 16.22 12.11
N LEU A 182 12.01 15.98 12.96
CA LEU A 182 12.08 14.79 13.81
C LEU A 182 10.97 14.76 14.87
N GLU A 183 10.61 15.92 15.42
CA GLU A 183 9.46 16.06 16.33
C GLU A 183 8.14 15.77 15.61
N LEU A 184 7.96 16.30 14.40
CA LEU A 184 6.80 16.02 13.56
C LEU A 184 6.72 14.53 13.19
N LEU A 185 7.83 13.90 12.84
CA LEU A 185 7.88 12.47 12.50
C LEU A 185 7.53 11.58 13.70
N LEU A 186 7.92 11.97 14.92
CA LEU A 186 7.49 11.29 16.13
C LEU A 186 5.97 11.39 16.30
N GLN A 187 5.39 12.58 16.13
CA GLN A 187 3.93 12.76 16.20
C GLN A 187 3.19 11.96 15.11
N GLU A 188 3.69 11.97 13.87
CA GLU A 188 3.15 11.17 12.76
C GLU A 188 3.21 9.67 13.09
N SER A 189 4.29 9.19 13.69
CA SER A 189 4.47 7.78 14.07
C SER A 189 3.51 7.37 15.19
N LEU A 190 3.31 8.22 16.21
CA LEU A 190 2.34 8.00 17.28
C LEU A 190 0.90 7.95 16.73
N LEU A 191 0.52 8.90 15.86
CA LEU A 191 -0.78 8.89 15.20
C LEU A 191 -0.98 7.65 14.31
N TYR A 192 0.09 7.20 13.66
CA TYR A 192 0.05 5.98 12.86
C TYR A 192 -0.15 4.75 13.75
N ALA A 193 0.60 4.63 14.85
CA ALA A 193 0.44 3.57 15.85
C ALA A 193 -1.00 3.53 16.38
N ASP A 194 -1.58 4.66 16.77
CA ASP A 194 -2.98 4.78 17.18
C ASP A 194 -3.94 4.29 16.09
N GLY A 195 -3.68 4.66 14.84
CA GLY A 195 -4.46 4.21 13.68
C GLY A 195 -4.43 2.70 13.50
N VAL A 196 -3.28 2.05 13.68
CA VAL A 196 -3.14 0.59 13.65
C VAL A 196 -3.88 -0.04 14.84
N ALA A 197 -3.69 0.51 16.03
CA ALA A 197 -4.34 0.04 17.26
C ALA A 197 -5.87 0.04 17.14
N LEU A 198 -6.47 1.05 16.48
CA LEU A 198 -7.91 1.11 16.22
C LEU A 198 -8.39 0.08 15.19
N ARG A 199 -7.54 -0.35 14.25
CA ARG A 199 -7.90 -1.34 13.22
C ARG A 199 -7.92 -2.77 13.73
N ILE A 200 -7.14 -3.10 14.76
CA ILE A 200 -7.08 -4.44 15.35
C ILE A 200 -8.45 -4.91 15.89
N PRO A 201 -9.14 -4.19 16.79
CA PRO A 201 -10.46 -4.62 17.27
C PRO A 201 -11.51 -4.62 16.15
N GLN A 202 -11.39 -3.74 15.15
CA GLN A 202 -12.25 -3.77 13.96
C GLN A 202 -12.00 -5.00 13.09
N ALA A 203 -10.79 -5.53 13.10
CA ALA A 203 -10.46 -6.76 12.40
C ALA A 203 -11.05 -7.97 13.11
N GLU A 204 -10.97 -8.02 14.45
CA GLU A 204 -11.62 -9.05 15.25
C GLU A 204 -13.13 -9.09 15.01
N GLU A 205 -13.81 -7.93 15.13
CA GLU A 205 -15.25 -7.83 14.84
C GLU A 205 -15.60 -8.28 13.41
N ARG A 206 -14.74 -7.94 12.44
CA ARG A 206 -14.93 -8.35 11.05
C ARG A 206 -14.75 -9.86 10.87
N ALA A 207 -13.76 -10.46 11.52
CA ALA A 207 -13.53 -11.90 11.49
C ALA A 207 -14.74 -12.66 12.04
N GLU A 208 -15.29 -12.24 13.19
CA GLU A 208 -16.53 -12.82 13.75
C GLU A 208 -17.71 -12.70 12.77
N GLY A 209 -17.87 -11.52 12.15
CA GLY A 209 -18.93 -11.30 11.16
C GLY A 209 -18.77 -12.16 9.91
N TRP A 210 -17.54 -12.48 9.51
CA TRP A 210 -17.22 -13.39 8.41
C TRP A 210 -17.43 -14.85 8.77
N GLU A 211 -17.03 -15.27 9.98
CA GLU A 211 -17.29 -16.61 10.50
C GLU A 211 -18.79 -16.92 10.47
N ALA A 212 -19.62 -16.02 11.00
CA ALA A 212 -21.07 -16.18 11.00
C ALA A 212 -21.67 -16.26 9.58
N GLN A 213 -21.09 -15.55 8.60
CA GLN A 213 -21.51 -15.65 7.20
C GLN A 213 -21.15 -17.01 6.61
N ILE A 214 -19.93 -17.48 6.86
CA ILE A 214 -19.45 -18.78 6.39
C ILE A 214 -20.30 -19.92 6.98
N ASP A 215 -20.59 -19.87 8.29
CA ASP A 215 -21.51 -20.82 8.94
C ASP A 215 -22.85 -20.86 8.22
N GLY A 216 -23.41 -19.68 7.91
CA GLY A 216 -24.68 -19.59 7.17
C GLY A 216 -24.62 -20.19 5.77
N TYR A 217 -23.49 -20.07 5.06
CA TYR A 217 -23.29 -20.73 3.76
C TYR A 217 -23.13 -22.25 3.90
N GLU A 218 -22.41 -22.72 4.92
CA GLU A 218 -22.23 -24.14 5.20
C GLU A 218 -23.57 -24.82 5.57
N GLU A 219 -24.41 -24.17 6.38
CA GLU A 219 -25.75 -24.64 6.71
C GLU A 219 -26.67 -24.79 5.48
N GLN A 220 -26.44 -23.97 4.45
CA GLN A 220 -27.13 -24.07 3.16
C GLN A 220 -26.56 -25.17 2.26
N GLY A 221 -25.47 -25.83 2.67
CA GLY A 221 -24.85 -26.95 1.96
C GLY A 221 -23.80 -26.54 0.93
N PHE A 222 -23.37 -25.28 0.91
CA PHE A 222 -22.29 -24.83 0.04
C PHE A 222 -20.93 -25.33 0.55
N ASP A 223 -19.99 -25.60 -0.36
CA ASP A 223 -18.60 -25.88 0.01
C ASP A 223 -17.89 -24.58 0.37
N VAL A 224 -17.54 -24.42 1.65
CA VAL A 224 -16.91 -23.20 2.18
C VAL A 224 -15.44 -23.40 2.56
N ALA A 225 -14.79 -24.49 2.13
CA ALA A 225 -13.44 -24.82 2.56
C ALA A 225 -12.43 -23.69 2.31
N SER A 226 -12.48 -23.06 1.12
CA SER A 226 -11.59 -21.94 0.76
C SER A 226 -11.83 -20.68 1.62
N LEU A 227 -13.07 -20.41 2.01
CA LEU A 227 -13.40 -19.28 2.88
C LEU A 227 -12.88 -19.49 4.30
N ARG A 228 -13.00 -20.71 4.83
CA ARG A 228 -12.46 -21.07 6.16
C ARG A 228 -10.94 -20.93 6.18
N GLU A 229 -10.25 -21.36 5.12
CA GLU A 229 -8.80 -21.20 5.02
C GLU A 229 -8.39 -19.73 4.99
N ALA A 230 -9.06 -18.91 4.19
CA ALA A 230 -8.77 -17.48 4.10
C ALA A 230 -9.10 -16.73 5.41
N LEU A 231 -10.20 -17.09 6.08
CA LEU A 231 -10.54 -16.54 7.41
C LEU A 231 -9.46 -16.91 8.44
N ALA A 232 -9.03 -18.17 8.48
CA ALA A 232 -7.98 -18.59 9.40
C ALA A 232 -6.66 -17.83 9.17
N ALA A 233 -6.31 -17.54 7.91
CA ALA A 233 -5.15 -16.70 7.57
C ALA A 233 -5.34 -15.25 8.05
N TYR A 234 -6.54 -14.70 7.91
CA TYR A 234 -6.87 -13.37 8.44
C TYR A 234 -6.77 -13.30 9.97
N GLU A 235 -7.35 -14.27 10.67
CA GLU A 235 -7.28 -14.38 12.13
C GLU A 235 -5.86 -14.54 12.63
N ALA A 236 -5.00 -15.27 11.91
CA ALA A 236 -3.59 -15.42 12.24
C ALA A 236 -2.78 -14.12 12.02
N ALA A 237 -3.21 -13.25 11.11
CA ALA A 237 -2.57 -11.95 10.89
C ALA A 237 -2.82 -10.97 12.05
N ILE A 238 -3.97 -11.03 12.72
CA ILE A 238 -4.34 -10.15 13.85
C ILE A 238 -3.29 -10.17 14.98
N PRO A 239 -2.92 -11.32 15.59
CA PRO A 239 -1.93 -11.35 16.67
C PRO A 239 -0.52 -11.00 16.19
N THR A 240 -0.20 -11.25 14.91
CA THR A 240 1.08 -10.81 14.32
C THR A 240 1.14 -9.29 14.23
N THR A 241 0.08 -8.66 13.71
CA THR A 241 -0.07 -7.20 13.68
C THR A 241 -0.01 -6.59 15.08
N GLN A 242 -0.66 -7.20 16.08
CA GLN A 242 -0.56 -6.75 17.47
C GLN A 242 0.87 -6.84 18.00
N SER A 243 1.58 -7.93 17.73
CA SER A 243 2.97 -8.10 18.15
C SER A 243 3.90 -7.04 17.54
N ASP A 244 3.75 -6.73 16.25
CA ASP A 244 4.55 -5.70 15.57
C ASP A 244 4.24 -4.30 16.12
N LEU A 245 2.96 -4.01 16.37
CA LEU A 245 2.53 -2.76 16.99
C LEU A 245 3.07 -2.62 18.42
N ASP A 246 3.03 -3.68 19.22
CA ASP A 246 3.56 -3.68 20.59
C ASP A 246 5.08 -3.42 20.58
N ALA A 247 5.81 -4.04 19.67
CA ALA A 247 7.24 -3.79 19.49
C ALA A 247 7.53 -2.33 19.12
N ALA A 248 6.77 -1.75 18.20
CA ALA A 248 6.89 -0.34 17.86
C ALA A 248 6.56 0.57 19.06
N ASN A 249 5.52 0.25 19.82
CA ASN A 249 5.11 1.02 20.99
C ASN A 249 6.15 0.99 22.11
N VAL A 250 6.89 -0.11 22.27
CA VAL A 250 8.01 -0.17 23.23
C VAL A 250 9.05 0.91 22.90
N ILE A 251 9.33 1.14 21.63
CA ILE A 251 10.28 2.16 21.17
C ILE A 251 9.68 3.57 21.32
N LEU A 252 8.41 3.74 20.93
CA LEU A 252 7.77 5.07 20.88
C LEU A 252 7.27 5.59 22.23
N THR A 253 7.13 4.74 23.26
CA THR A 253 6.67 5.16 24.59
C THR A 253 7.73 5.95 25.37
N ASP A 254 9.00 5.60 25.17
CA ASP A 254 10.16 6.30 25.74
C ASP A 254 11.19 6.52 24.63
N PRO A 255 10.89 7.41 23.66
CA PRO A 255 11.67 7.51 22.44
C PRO A 255 13.02 8.15 22.74
N ALA A 256 14.10 7.38 22.54
CA ALA A 256 15.44 7.85 22.83
C ALA A 256 15.79 9.07 21.95
N GLY A 257 16.52 10.03 22.52
CA GLY A 257 16.86 11.27 21.82
C GLY A 257 15.76 12.34 21.85
N TYR A 258 14.64 12.07 22.52
CA TYR A 258 13.60 13.05 22.83
C TYR A 258 13.51 13.32 24.34
N ASP A 259 12.96 14.47 24.72
CA ASP A 259 12.56 14.75 26.09
C ASP A 259 11.12 14.31 26.38
N GLU A 260 10.67 14.53 27.63
CA GLU A 260 9.32 14.19 28.08
C GLU A 260 8.18 14.94 27.34
N ASN A 261 8.50 16.02 26.62
CA ASN A 261 7.54 16.77 25.80
C ASN A 261 7.58 16.36 24.32
N GLY A 262 8.43 15.40 23.96
CA GLY A 262 8.67 14.99 22.58
C GLY A 262 9.55 15.95 21.80
N ALA A 263 10.28 16.86 22.47
CA ALA A 263 11.27 17.72 21.83
C ALA A 263 12.60 16.99 21.67
N VAL A 264 13.30 17.23 20.57
CA VAL A 264 14.56 16.52 20.28
C VAL A 264 15.69 17.03 21.18
N VAL A 265 16.31 16.14 21.96
CA VAL A 265 17.51 16.42 22.76
C VAL A 265 18.79 15.90 22.11
N ASP A 266 18.69 14.83 21.32
CA ASP A 266 19.78 14.24 20.56
C ASP A 266 19.24 13.81 19.18
N PRO A 267 19.46 14.62 18.13
CA PRO A 267 18.90 14.36 16.79
C PRO A 267 19.30 13.01 16.19
N LEU A 268 20.53 12.56 16.42
CA LEU A 268 21.02 11.29 15.87
C LEU A 268 20.30 10.11 16.54
N VAL A 269 20.15 10.15 17.87
CA VAL A 269 19.44 9.11 18.62
C VAL A 269 17.93 9.14 18.33
N ALA A 270 17.35 10.33 18.20
CA ALA A 270 15.94 10.51 17.83
C ALA A 270 15.62 9.89 16.46
N ARG A 271 16.49 10.14 15.48
CA ARG A 271 16.40 9.58 14.14
C ARG A 271 16.48 8.05 14.16
N ASP A 272 17.47 7.48 14.85
CA ASP A 272 17.65 6.03 14.92
C ASP A 272 16.45 5.36 15.60
N THR A 273 15.87 5.99 16.61
CA THR A 273 14.62 5.57 17.27
C THR A 273 13.46 5.47 16.27
N LEU A 274 13.26 6.50 15.44
CA LEU A 274 12.22 6.47 14.41
C LEU A 274 12.51 5.42 13.31
N ARG A 275 13.77 5.26 12.91
CA ARG A 275 14.19 4.25 11.92
C ARG A 275 13.90 2.83 12.40
N GLU A 276 14.00 2.58 13.70
CA GLU A 276 13.67 1.28 14.30
C GLU A 276 12.15 1.07 14.41
N ALA A 277 11.40 2.08 14.84
CA ALA A 277 9.96 1.97 15.06
C ALA A 277 9.14 1.89 13.76
N TYR A 278 9.50 2.67 12.74
CA TYR A 278 8.67 2.85 11.56
C TYR A 278 8.45 1.57 10.72
N PRO A 279 9.48 0.74 10.45
CA PRO A 279 9.29 -0.54 9.76
C PRO A 279 8.32 -1.48 10.49
N LEU A 280 8.31 -1.47 11.82
CA LEU A 280 7.39 -2.28 12.63
C LEU A 280 5.94 -1.79 12.46
N LEU A 281 5.70 -0.48 12.48
CA LEU A 281 4.38 0.10 12.20
C LEU A 281 3.90 -0.25 10.78
N GLN A 282 4.80 -0.20 9.80
CA GLN A 282 4.47 -0.60 8.44
C GLN A 282 4.17 -2.09 8.30
N ALA A 283 4.91 -2.95 8.99
CA ALA A 283 4.67 -4.39 9.01
C ALA A 283 3.30 -4.70 9.61
N ALA A 284 2.99 -4.09 10.77
CA ALA A 284 1.72 -4.21 11.46
C ALA A 284 0.53 -3.83 10.54
N ASP A 285 0.59 -2.67 9.88
CA ASP A 285 -0.47 -2.22 8.97
C ASP A 285 -0.58 -3.09 7.71
N ARG A 286 0.54 -3.46 7.09
CA ARG A 286 0.55 -4.27 5.86
C ARG A 286 0.00 -5.67 6.08
N GLY A 287 0.44 -6.35 7.15
CA GLY A 287 -0.01 -7.72 7.45
C GLY A 287 -1.53 -7.83 7.53
N LEU A 288 -2.17 -6.88 8.22
CA LEU A 288 -3.62 -6.87 8.36
C LEU A 288 -4.35 -6.54 7.05
N ARG A 289 -3.85 -5.58 6.26
CA ARG A 289 -4.45 -5.21 4.98
C ARG A 289 -4.34 -6.32 3.95
N ASP A 290 -3.15 -6.91 3.81
CA ASP A 290 -2.92 -7.97 2.84
C ASP A 290 -3.76 -9.22 3.17
N ALA A 291 -3.87 -9.59 4.45
CA ALA A 291 -4.76 -10.68 4.86
C ALA A 291 -6.25 -10.38 4.63
N LYS A 292 -6.68 -9.11 4.83
CA LYS A 292 -8.06 -8.68 4.53
C LYS A 292 -8.36 -8.88 3.05
N PHE A 293 -7.46 -8.43 2.18
CA PHE A 293 -7.64 -8.57 0.73
C PHE A 293 -7.67 -10.04 0.31
N ALA A 294 -6.83 -10.89 0.91
CA ALA A 294 -6.85 -12.33 0.64
C ALA A 294 -8.21 -12.97 1.01
N TYR A 295 -8.83 -12.56 2.12
CA TYR A 295 -10.18 -13.02 2.46
C TYR A 295 -11.24 -12.53 1.46
N GLU A 296 -11.23 -11.23 1.14
CA GLU A 296 -12.19 -10.65 0.20
C GLU A 296 -12.08 -11.30 -1.19
N ASP A 297 -10.86 -11.63 -1.60
CA ASP A 297 -10.57 -12.40 -2.81
C ASP A 297 -11.16 -13.81 -2.75
N ALA A 298 -10.92 -14.56 -1.67
CA ALA A 298 -11.49 -15.89 -1.48
C ALA A 298 -13.04 -15.86 -1.52
N LEU A 299 -13.66 -14.87 -0.87
CA LEU A 299 -15.11 -14.67 -0.89
C LEU A 299 -15.65 -14.45 -2.31
N LEU A 300 -14.96 -13.65 -3.11
CA LEU A 300 -15.35 -13.40 -4.49
C LEU A 300 -15.31 -14.69 -5.34
N ASN A 301 -14.26 -15.48 -5.21
CA ASN A 301 -14.12 -16.74 -5.98
C ASN A 301 -15.19 -17.75 -5.60
N TRP A 302 -15.41 -17.92 -4.30
CA TRP A 302 -16.43 -18.82 -3.81
C TRP A 302 -17.82 -18.43 -4.35
N ARG A 303 -18.14 -17.13 -4.38
CA ARG A 303 -19.41 -16.64 -4.95
C ARG A 303 -19.52 -16.95 -6.43
N VAL A 304 -18.43 -16.78 -7.17
CA VAL A 304 -18.35 -17.13 -8.59
C VAL A 304 -18.62 -18.61 -8.81
N GLU A 305 -18.00 -19.49 -8.02
CA GLU A 305 -18.13 -20.94 -8.16
C GLU A 305 -19.53 -21.45 -7.78
N ASN A 306 -20.16 -20.86 -6.75
CA ASN A 306 -21.39 -21.39 -6.18
C ASN A 306 -22.68 -20.68 -6.64
N LEU A 307 -22.62 -19.42 -7.07
CA LEU A 307 -23.84 -18.66 -7.44
C LEU A 307 -24.12 -18.64 -8.94
N ILE A 308 -23.16 -19.02 -9.78
CA ILE A 308 -23.36 -19.06 -11.24
C ILE A 308 -24.05 -20.37 -11.64
N GLU A 309 -23.85 -21.48 -10.91
CA GLU A 309 -24.46 -22.78 -11.24
C GLU A 309 -25.99 -22.80 -11.08
N ASP A 310 -26.57 -21.95 -10.23
CA ASP A 310 -28.02 -21.87 -10.01
C ASP A 310 -28.77 -21.03 -11.07
N ALA A 311 -28.05 -20.39 -11.99
CA ALA A 311 -28.63 -19.49 -13.01
C ALA A 311 -28.86 -20.16 -14.39
N GLU A 312 -28.48 -21.44 -14.57
CA GLU A 312 -28.74 -22.25 -15.78
C GLU A 312 -29.99 -23.15 -15.66
#